data_AF-A0A1M6A6Q0-F1
#
_entry.id   AF-A0A1M6A6Q0-F1
#
_cell.length_a   1.000
_cell.length_b   1.000
_cell.length_c   1.000
_cell.angle_alpha   90.00
_cell.angle_beta   90.00
_cell.angle_gamma   90.00
#
_symmetry.space_group_name_H-M   'P 1'
#
loop_
_entity.id
_entity.type
_entity.pdbx_description
1 polymer ?
#
loop_
_entity_poly.entity_id
_entity_poly.type
_entity_poly.pdbx_seq_one_letter_code
_entity_poly.pdbx_strand_id
1 'polypeptide(L)'
;MVKFVLTLLIITFVVRYVLPSVLRFFVGSFVRKQARKYTEQFGGAPFEAPFGPPPPASNGHQPDGQIHVDFIPPKDKPRKPREFKGGDYVEFEEVK
;
A
#
# COMPACT_ATOMS: atom_id res chain seq x y z
N MET A 1 41.45 -4.52 33.30
CA MET A 1 40.83 -5.44 32.31
C MET A 1 39.30 -5.29 32.26
N VAL A 2 38.60 -5.29 33.39
CA VAL A 2 37.12 -5.18 33.44
C VAL A 2 36.57 -3.94 32.72
N LYS A 3 37.19 -2.76 32.91
CA LYS A 3 36.79 -1.52 32.20
C LYS A 3 36.80 -1.67 30.68
N PHE A 4 37.77 -2.38 30.12
CA PHE A 4 37.89 -2.59 28.68
C PHE A 4 36.75 -3.48 28.16
N VAL A 5 36.45 -4.57 28.88
CA VAL A 5 35.34 -5.48 28.53
C VAL A 5 34.00 -4.77 28.66
N LEU A 6 33.80 -3.96 29.70
CA LEU A 6 32.56 -3.22 29.91
C LEU A 6 32.36 -2.15 28.83
N THR A 7 33.40 -1.38 28.49
CA THR A 7 33.34 -0.41 27.40
C THR A 7 33.04 -1.09 26.07
N LEU A 8 33.70 -2.22 25.76
CA LEU A 8 33.45 -2.96 24.53
C LEU A 8 32.01 -3.48 24.47
N LEU A 9 31.50 -4.05 25.57
CA LEU A 9 30.13 -4.56 25.65
C LEU A 9 29.10 -3.45 25.43
N ILE A 10 29.30 -2.28 26.05
CA ILE A 10 28.42 -1.11 25.84
C ILE A 10 28.46 -0.67 24.38
N ILE A 11 29.65 -0.57 23.77
CA ILE A 11 29.79 -0.21 22.36
C ILE A 11 29.07 -1.24 21.46
N THR A 12 29.23 -2.53 21.72
CA THR A 12 28.56 -3.57 20.93
C THR A 12 27.04 -3.46 21.01
N PHE A 13 26.48 -3.22 22.21
CA PHE A 13 25.06 -2.99 22.37
C PHE A 13 24.60 -1.72 21.64
N VAL A 14 25.29 -0.60 21.86
CA VAL A 14 24.97 0.67 21.20
C VAL A 14 24.99 0.50 19.68
N VAL A 15 26.03 -0.11 19.11
CA VAL A 15 26.09 -0.38 17.67
C VAL A 15 24.94 -1.29 17.24
N ARG A 16 24.65 -2.38 17.97
CA ARG A 16 23.58 -3.32 17.59
C ARG A 16 22.19 -2.69 17.50
N TYR A 17 21.89 -1.72 18.36
CA TYR A 17 20.56 -1.10 18.47
C TYR A 17 20.46 0.29 17.80
N VAL A 18 21.53 1.09 17.85
CA VAL A 18 21.57 2.44 17.28
C VAL A 18 21.88 2.39 15.78
N LEU A 19 22.79 1.53 15.34
CA LEU A 19 23.17 1.44 13.92
C LEU A 19 21.98 1.19 12.98
N PRO A 20 21.06 0.22 13.21
CA PRO A 20 19.93 0.01 12.31
C PRO A 20 18.96 1.20 12.32
N SER A 21 18.81 1.87 13.45
CA SER A 21 17.95 3.05 13.58
C SER A 21 18.50 4.21 12.76
N VAL A 22 19.78 4.53 12.96
CA VAL A 22 20.50 5.57 12.20
C VAL A 22 20.46 5.25 10.71
N LEU A 23 20.77 4.02 10.31
CA LEU A 23 20.76 3.63 8.91
C LEU A 23 19.38 3.82 8.27
N ARG A 24 18.29 3.47 8.96
CA ARG A 24 16.92 3.73 8.47
C ARG A 24 16.61 5.22 8.31
N PHE A 25 17.07 6.07 9.22
CA PHE A 25 16.89 7.52 9.10
C PHE A 25 17.68 8.11 7.92
N PHE A 26 18.94 7.72 7.77
CA PHE A 26 19.79 8.22 6.68
C PHE A 26 19.35 7.66 5.32
N VAL A 27 19.09 6.36 5.20
CA VAL A 27 18.58 5.75 3.97
C VAL A 27 17.19 6.29 3.63
N GLY A 28 16.28 6.39 4.61
CA GLY A 28 14.94 6.94 4.37
C GLY A 28 14.97 8.39 3.90
N SER A 29 15.80 9.24 4.50
CA SER A 29 15.93 10.65 4.10
C SER A 29 16.63 10.81 2.74
N PHE A 30 17.62 9.97 2.44
CA PHE A 30 18.33 9.98 1.16
C PHE A 30 17.48 9.44 0.01
N VAL A 31 16.83 8.29 0.22
CA VAL A 31 15.92 7.67 -0.76
C VAL A 31 14.73 8.58 -1.02
N ARG A 32 14.15 9.27 -0.02
CA ARG A 32 13.07 10.23 -0.25
C ARG A 32 13.48 11.38 -1.19
N LYS A 33 14.72 11.87 -1.09
CA LYS A 33 15.22 12.95 -1.95
C LYS A 33 15.48 12.46 -3.38
N GLN A 34 15.96 11.23 -3.53
CA GLN A 34 16.16 10.63 -4.85
C GLN A 34 14.84 10.24 -5.49
N ALA A 35 13.97 9.54 -4.76
CA ALA A 35 12.66 9.12 -5.23
C ALA A 35 11.83 10.30 -5.76
N ARG A 36 11.83 11.46 -5.08
CA ARG A 36 11.14 12.66 -5.60
C ARG A 36 11.63 13.07 -6.99
N LYS A 37 12.94 13.11 -7.21
CA LYS A 37 13.53 13.47 -8.52
C LYS A 37 13.27 12.42 -9.59
N TYR A 38 13.30 11.13 -9.23
CA TYR A 38 13.03 10.05 -10.17
C TYR A 38 11.53 9.88 -10.47
N THR A 39 10.64 10.08 -9.49
CA THR A 39 9.18 10.05 -9.66
C THR A 39 8.68 11.22 -10.52
N GLU A 40 9.27 12.41 -10.38
CA GLU A 40 8.97 13.56 -11.25
C GLU A 40 9.44 13.32 -12.71
N GLN A 41 10.52 12.57 -12.91
CA GLN A 41 11.06 12.29 -14.26
C GLN A 41 10.44 11.05 -14.93
N PHE A 42 9.93 10.08 -14.16
CA PHE A 42 9.38 8.82 -14.67
C PHE A 42 7.87 8.60 -14.44
N GLY A 43 7.14 9.58 -13.88
CA GLY A 43 5.67 9.57 -13.87
C GLY A 43 5.00 8.37 -13.18
N GLY A 44 5.71 7.67 -12.29
CA GLY A 44 5.19 6.47 -11.63
C GLY A 44 6.19 5.93 -10.62
N ALA A 45 5.70 5.48 -9.47
CA ALA A 45 6.53 4.99 -8.36
C ALA A 45 7.34 3.72 -8.76
N PRO A 46 8.64 3.62 -8.44
CA PRO A 46 9.47 2.49 -8.87
C PRO A 46 9.37 1.23 -7.99
N PHE A 47 8.35 1.10 -7.13
CA PHE A 47 8.23 -0.02 -6.16
C PHE A 47 6.82 -0.61 -6.04
N GLU A 48 6.05 -0.63 -7.13
CA GLU A 48 4.90 -1.53 -7.21
C GLU A 48 5.41 -2.96 -7.48
N ALA A 49 5.07 -3.86 -6.57
CA ALA A 49 5.30 -5.30 -6.69
C ALA A 49 4.77 -5.84 -8.03
N PRO A 50 5.36 -6.91 -8.60
CA PRO A 50 5.07 -7.38 -9.97
C PRO A 50 3.65 -7.93 -10.22
N PHE A 51 2.71 -7.78 -9.27
CA PHE A 51 1.33 -8.27 -9.35
C PHE A 51 0.30 -7.29 -8.75
N GLY A 52 0.46 -5.99 -8.99
CA GLY A 52 -0.53 -4.96 -8.63
C GLY A 52 -1.18 -4.32 -9.87
N PRO A 53 -2.50 -4.01 -9.87
CA PRO A 53 -3.14 -3.26 -10.96
C PRO A 53 -2.56 -1.83 -11.06
N PRO A 54 -2.53 -1.22 -12.26
CA PRO A 54 -1.81 0.02 -12.52
C PRO A 54 -2.37 1.22 -11.73
N PRO A 55 -1.53 2.18 -11.30
CA PRO A 55 -1.97 3.35 -10.56
C PRO A 55 -2.66 4.35 -11.49
N PRO A 56 -3.76 4.99 -11.03
CA PRO A 56 -4.51 5.95 -11.84
C PRO A 56 -3.73 7.26 -12.02
N ALA A 57 -3.90 7.86 -13.19
CA ALA A 57 -3.27 9.11 -13.59
C ALA A 57 -3.69 10.27 -12.66
N SER A 58 -2.72 10.87 -11.97
CA SER A 58 -2.93 12.03 -11.12
C SER A 58 -3.09 13.31 -11.95
N ASN A 59 -4.32 13.62 -12.37
CA ASN A 59 -4.66 14.98 -12.78
C ASN A 59 -5.08 15.80 -11.56
N GLY A 60 -4.21 16.75 -11.20
CA GLY A 60 -4.54 18.08 -10.66
C GLY A 60 -5.56 18.18 -9.50
N HIS A 61 -5.06 18.62 -8.34
CA HIS A 61 -5.75 19.50 -7.38
C HIS A 61 -7.29 19.53 -7.46
N GLN A 62 -7.99 18.88 -6.52
CA GLN A 62 -9.40 19.17 -6.29
C GLN A 62 -9.77 19.30 -4.79
N PRO A 63 -10.74 20.19 -4.49
CA PRO A 63 -11.07 20.66 -3.14
C PRO A 63 -11.86 19.61 -2.33
N ASP A 64 -11.79 19.77 -1.00
CA ASP A 64 -12.48 18.91 -0.02
C ASP A 64 -13.97 18.71 -0.37
N GLY A 65 -14.37 17.45 -0.59
CA GLY A 65 -15.78 17.03 -0.60
C GLY A 65 -16.33 16.44 -1.91
N GLN A 66 -15.55 16.29 -2.97
CA GLN A 66 -16.04 15.67 -4.22
C GLN A 66 -15.32 14.37 -4.56
N ILE A 67 -16.09 13.29 -4.70
CA ILE A 67 -15.61 11.97 -5.08
C ILE A 67 -15.30 12.00 -6.58
N HIS A 68 -14.02 11.90 -6.93
CA HIS A 68 -13.57 11.79 -8.31
C HIS A 68 -13.65 10.33 -8.78
N VAL A 69 -14.32 10.08 -9.90
CA VAL A 69 -14.41 8.75 -10.52
C VAL A 69 -13.65 8.80 -11.84
N ASP A 70 -12.42 8.31 -11.84
CA ASP A 70 -11.49 8.40 -12.98
C ASP A 70 -11.95 7.64 -14.23
N PHE A 71 -12.78 6.61 -14.06
CA PHE A 71 -13.24 5.80 -15.16
C PHE A 71 -14.57 5.13 -14.85
N ILE A 72 -15.58 5.45 -15.66
CA ILE A 72 -16.84 4.71 -15.69
C ILE A 72 -16.78 3.84 -16.95
N PRO A 73 -16.56 2.51 -16.83
CA PRO A 73 -16.58 1.65 -18.00
C PRO A 73 -17.93 1.79 -18.72
N PRO A 74 -17.95 1.78 -20.08
CA PRO A 74 -19.19 1.77 -20.82
C PRO A 74 -20.01 0.58 -20.32
N LYS A 75 -21.24 0.85 -19.88
CA LYS A 75 -22.18 -0.21 -19.50
C LYS A 75 -22.57 -0.92 -20.79
N ASP A 76 -21.77 -1.90 -21.20
CA ASP A 76 -22.25 -2.94 -22.09
C ASP A 76 -23.54 -3.44 -21.44
N LYS A 77 -24.65 -3.19 -22.14
CA LYS A 77 -26.00 -3.36 -21.62
C LYS A 77 -26.02 -4.66 -20.80
N PRO A 78 -26.33 -4.63 -19.50
CA PRO A 78 -26.53 -5.86 -18.77
C PRO A 78 -27.69 -6.53 -19.47
N ARG A 79 -27.40 -7.60 -20.22
CA ARG A 79 -28.40 -8.49 -20.75
C ARG A 79 -29.01 -9.12 -19.51
N LYS A 80 -30.02 -8.45 -18.92
CA LYS A 80 -30.80 -8.97 -17.80
C LYS A 80 -31.15 -10.41 -18.20
N PRO A 81 -30.63 -11.44 -17.52
CA PRO A 81 -31.27 -12.73 -17.65
C PRO A 81 -32.70 -12.50 -17.16
N ARG A 82 -33.67 -12.67 -18.07
CA ARG A 82 -35.05 -12.21 -17.85
C ARG A 82 -35.73 -12.90 -16.67
N GLU A 83 -35.24 -14.03 -16.21
CA GLU A 83 -35.83 -14.79 -15.12
C GLU A 83 -34.71 -15.51 -14.36
N PHE A 84 -34.48 -15.15 -13.10
CA PHE A 84 -33.85 -16.07 -12.17
C PHE A 84 -34.89 -17.14 -11.83
N LYS A 85 -34.73 -18.35 -12.38
CA LYS A 85 -35.57 -19.49 -12.00
C LYS A 85 -35.01 -20.09 -10.72
N GLY A 86 -35.27 -19.40 -9.59
CA GLY A 86 -35.05 -19.97 -8.26
C GLY A 86 -35.89 -21.23 -8.12
N GLY A 87 -35.30 -22.31 -7.62
CA GLY A 87 -36.00 -23.56 -7.36
C GLY A 87 -36.95 -23.46 -6.17
N ASP A 88 -37.69 -24.53 -5.90
CA ASP A 88 -38.65 -24.58 -4.80
C ASP A 88 -37.91 -24.55 -3.45
N TYR A 89 -38.25 -23.57 -2.62
CA TYR A 89 -37.74 -23.47 -1.26
C TYR A 89 -38.60 -24.36 -0.36
N VAL A 90 -37.97 -25.32 0.32
CA VAL A 90 -38.66 -26.15 1.31
C VAL A 90 -38.70 -25.39 2.63
N GLU A 91 -39.90 -25.03 3.06
CA GLU A 91 -40.12 -24.48 4.40
C GLU A 91 -39.85 -25.57 5.43
N PHE A 92 -38.85 -25.38 6.29
CA PHE A 92 -38.63 -26.27 7.42
C PHE A 92 -39.45 -25.77 8.61
N GLU A 93 -40.32 -26.65 9.11
CA GLU A 93 -41.04 -26.41 10.37
C GLU A 93 -40.03 -26.52 11.51
N GLU A 94 -39.69 -25.38 12.12
CA GLU A 94 -38.80 -25.32 13.27
C GLU A 94 -39.52 -25.97 14.47
N VAL A 95 -39.10 -27.18 14.83
CA VAL A 95 -39.65 -27.88 16.00
C VAL A 95 -39.12 -27.21 17.27
N LYS A 96 -40.06 -26.66 18.05
CA LYS A 96 -39.84 -25.91 19.29
C LYS A 96 -39.52 -26.79 20.49
#